data_AF-A0A1M3H2T6-F1
#
_entry.id   AF-A0A1M3H2T6-F1
#
_cell.length_a   1.000
_cell.length_b   1.000
_cell.length_c   1.000
_cell.angle_alpha   90.00
_cell.angle_beta   90.00
_cell.angle_gamma   90.00
#
_symmetry.space_group_name_H-M   'P 1'
#
loop_
_entity.id
_entity.type
_entity.pdbx_description
1 polymer ?
#
loop_
_entity_poly.entity_id
_entity_poly.type
_entity_poly.pdbx_seq_one_letter_code
_entity_poly.pdbx_strand_id
1 'polypeptide(L)'
;MTDRLNHIDEKIHQLKKKREKVQAQQALSFLKETQKIFKDEFSTPLALAMMAESWAAAPETKKESWKKAYSLGGGKPQTFPSPASQLHRKKNQEVGSTDHQSREKEIPHHEHT
;
A
#
# COMPACT_ATOMS: atom_id res chain seq x y z
N MET A 1 41.28 22.15 -9.56
CA MET A 1 40.15 21.99 -8.59
C MET A 1 38.79 22.01 -9.30
N THR A 2 38.66 22.77 -10.39
CA THR A 2 37.45 22.90 -11.21
C THR A 2 36.98 21.58 -11.85
N ASP A 3 37.90 20.70 -12.24
CA ASP A 3 37.54 19.42 -12.89
C ASP A 3 36.77 18.46 -11.98
N ARG A 4 37.06 18.49 -10.67
CA ARG A 4 36.32 17.68 -9.68
C ARG A 4 34.91 18.20 -9.48
N LEU A 5 34.73 19.52 -9.48
CA LEU A 5 33.40 20.14 -9.40
C LEU A 5 32.58 19.80 -10.64
N ASN A 6 33.15 19.96 -11.83
CA ASN A 6 32.49 19.59 -13.09
C ASN A 6 32.08 18.11 -13.11
N HIS A 7 32.92 17.21 -12.60
CA HIS A 7 32.59 15.80 -12.51
C HIS A 7 31.44 15.50 -11.52
N ILE A 8 31.36 16.24 -10.41
CA ILE A 8 30.27 16.14 -9.44
C ILE A 8 28.96 16.62 -10.08
N ASP A 9 28.98 17.75 -10.78
CA ASP A 9 27.80 18.31 -11.45
C ASP A 9 27.24 17.37 -12.52
N GLU A 10 28.12 16.78 -13.34
CA GLU A 10 27.76 15.76 -14.32
C GLU A 10 27.09 14.55 -13.65
N LYS A 11 27.66 14.07 -12.54
CA LYS A 11 27.10 12.94 -11.79
C LYS A 11 25.74 13.28 -11.19
N ILE A 12 25.56 14.49 -10.66
CA ILE A 12 24.26 14.97 -10.17
C ILE A 12 23.23 14.99 -11.30
N HIS A 13 23.61 15.48 -12.48
CA HIS A 13 22.73 15.52 -13.64
C HIS A 13 22.30 14.10 -14.07
N GLN A 14 23.25 13.17 -14.18
CA GLN A 14 22.94 11.78 -14.52
C GLN A 14 22.04 11.10 -13.50
N LEU A 15 22.24 11.36 -12.20
CA LEU A 15 21.39 10.82 -11.14
C LEU A 15 19.96 11.39 -11.20
N LYS A 16 19.81 12.69 -11.47
CA LYS A 16 18.48 13.32 -11.68
C LYS A 16 17.75 12.66 -12.84
N LYS A 17 18.41 12.47 -13.98
CA LYS A 17 17.84 11.82 -15.17
C LYS A 17 17.43 10.36 -14.88
N LYS A 18 18.25 9.60 -14.15
CA LYS A 18 17.91 8.23 -13.73
C LYS A 18 16.69 8.21 -12.81
N ARG A 19 16.62 9.13 -11.84
CA ARG A 19 15.46 9.25 -10.95
C ARG A 19 14.18 9.53 -11.73
N GLU A 20 14.21 10.50 -12.65
CA GLU A 20 13.04 10.85 -13.48
C GLU A 20 12.57 9.66 -14.32
N LYS A 21 13.50 8.90 -14.92
CA LYS A 21 13.16 7.68 -15.67
C LYS A 21 12.48 6.64 -14.78
N VAL A 22 12.99 6.39 -13.58
CA VAL A 22 12.39 5.44 -12.63
C VAL A 22 11.01 5.90 -12.19
N GLN A 23 10.84 7.18 -11.88
CA GLN A 23 9.55 7.75 -11.51
C GLN A 23 8.51 7.62 -12.64
N ALA A 24 8.90 7.91 -13.88
CA ALA A 24 8.03 7.73 -15.04
C ALA A 24 7.62 6.27 -15.24
N GLN A 25 8.55 5.33 -15.08
CA GLN A 25 8.24 3.90 -15.17
C GLN A 25 7.29 3.44 -14.06
N GLN A 26 7.47 3.92 -12.84
CA GLN A 26 6.56 3.62 -11.73
C GLN A 26 5.15 4.17 -11.99
N ALA A 27 5.04 5.42 -12.47
CA ALA A 27 3.76 6.02 -12.82
C ALA A 27 3.05 5.24 -13.92
N LEU A 28 3.77 4.81 -14.96
CA LEU A 28 3.21 3.98 -16.03
C LEU A 28 2.73 2.61 -15.52
N SER A 29 3.50 1.96 -14.64
CA SER A 29 3.08 0.69 -14.05
C SER A 29 1.83 0.85 -13.19
N PHE A 30 1.75 1.91 -12.40
CA PHE A 30 0.57 2.21 -11.60
C PHE A 30 -0.66 2.48 -12.48
N LEU A 31 -0.50 3.23 -13.56
CA LEU A 31 -1.56 3.51 -14.52
C LEU A 31 -2.11 2.21 -15.13
N LYS A 32 -1.22 1.30 -15.55
CA LYS A 32 -1.59 -0.01 -16.11
C LYS A 32 -2.37 -0.87 -15.13
N GLU A 33 -1.93 -0.95 -13.88
CA GLU A 33 -2.64 -1.71 -12.84
C GLU A 33 -3.99 -1.08 -12.52
N THR A 34 -4.06 0.26 -12.46
CA THR A 34 -5.32 0.97 -12.21
C THR A 34 -6.30 0.73 -13.36
N GLN A 35 -5.85 0.84 -14.61
CA GLN A 35 -6.67 0.51 -15.78
C GLN A 35 -7.11 -0.96 -15.78
N LYS A 36 -6.30 -1.90 -15.29
CA LYS A 36 -6.71 -3.30 -15.16
C LYS A 36 -7.84 -3.50 -14.14
N ILE A 37 -7.81 -2.76 -13.03
CA ILE A 37 -8.81 -2.84 -11.95
C ILE A 37 -10.13 -2.20 -12.40
N PHE A 38 -10.05 -1.00 -12.94
CA PHE A 38 -11.21 -0.16 -13.27
C PHE A 38 -11.65 -0.29 -14.73
N LYS A 39 -10.90 -1.01 -15.58
CA LYS A 39 -11.18 -1.26 -17.00
C LYS A 39 -11.51 0.05 -17.74
N ASP A 40 -12.68 0.09 -18.39
CA ASP A 40 -13.16 1.22 -19.19
C ASP A 40 -13.72 2.35 -18.32
N GLU A 41 -13.94 2.11 -17.03
CA GLU A 41 -14.41 3.14 -16.09
C GLU A 41 -13.25 4.02 -15.60
N PHE A 42 -12.00 3.64 -15.89
CA PHE A 42 -10.86 4.45 -15.53
C PHE A 42 -10.67 5.65 -16.46
N SER A 43 -10.82 6.85 -15.91
CA SER A 43 -10.51 8.10 -16.59
C SER A 43 -9.28 8.75 -15.95
N THR A 44 -8.18 8.83 -16.72
CA THR A 44 -6.95 9.49 -16.25
C THR A 44 -7.18 10.97 -15.88
N PRO A 45 -7.90 11.77 -16.69
CA PRO A 45 -8.22 13.15 -16.33
C PRO A 45 -9.02 13.25 -15.01
N LEU A 46 -10.00 12.37 -14.81
CA LEU A 46 -10.81 12.37 -13.60
C LEU A 46 -9.99 11.99 -12.36
N ALA A 47 -9.15 10.97 -12.45
CA ALA A 47 -8.28 10.55 -11.37
C ALA A 47 -7.29 11.66 -10.96
N LEU A 48 -6.71 12.37 -11.94
CA LEU A 48 -5.84 13.52 -11.69
C LEU A 48 -6.59 14.67 -11.02
N ALA A 49 -7.81 14.97 -11.47
CA ALA A 49 -8.65 16.00 -10.85
C ALA A 49 -8.98 15.66 -9.39
N MET A 50 -9.41 14.42 -9.12
CA MET A 50 -9.70 13.95 -7.76
C MET A 50 -8.48 14.00 -6.86
N MET A 51 -7.29 13.63 -7.35
CA MET A 51 -6.05 13.72 -6.60
C MET A 51 -5.66 15.17 -6.28
N ALA A 52 -5.79 16.07 -7.25
CA ALA A 52 -5.48 17.48 -7.07
C ALA A 52 -6.42 18.14 -6.05
N GLU A 53 -7.72 17.86 -6.14
CA GLU A 53 -8.73 18.32 -5.19
C GLU A 53 -8.49 17.75 -3.79
N SER A 54 -8.25 16.43 -3.71
CA SER A 54 -7.93 15.76 -2.43
C SER A 54 -6.68 16.33 -1.78
N TRP A 55 -5.67 16.71 -2.57
CA TRP A 55 -4.48 17.39 -2.07
C TRP A 55 -4.81 18.80 -1.60
N ALA A 56 -5.52 19.60 -2.40
CA ALA A 56 -5.87 20.96 -2.03
C ALA A 56 -6.68 21.02 -0.73
N ALA A 57 -7.70 20.16 -0.61
CA ALA A 57 -8.60 20.09 0.54
C ALA A 57 -7.98 19.42 1.79
N ALA A 58 -6.86 18.69 1.65
CA ALA A 58 -6.26 18.01 2.78
C ALA A 58 -5.60 18.99 3.78
N PRO A 59 -5.81 18.79 5.10
CA PRO A 59 -5.10 19.54 6.14
C PRO A 59 -3.60 19.19 6.11
N GLU A 60 -2.76 20.10 6.62
CA GLU A 60 -1.30 19.95 6.53
C GLU A 60 -0.79 18.70 7.25
N THR A 61 -1.42 18.29 8.35
CA THR A 61 -1.10 17.05 9.06
C THR A 61 -1.26 15.79 8.18
N LYS A 62 -2.26 15.78 7.29
CA LYS A 62 -2.52 14.69 6.35
C LYS A 62 -1.55 14.74 5.17
N LYS A 63 -1.23 15.94 4.68
CA LYS A 63 -0.18 16.13 3.67
C LYS A 63 1.17 15.65 4.17
N GLU A 64 1.50 15.92 5.43
CA GLU A 64 2.76 15.50 6.03
C GLU A 64 2.82 13.98 6.22
N SER A 65 1.72 13.33 6.61
CA SER A 65 1.68 11.86 6.71
C SER A 65 1.84 11.20 5.34
N TRP A 66 1.24 11.76 4.28
CA TRP A 66 1.43 11.30 2.90
C TRP A 66 2.87 11.48 2.42
N LYS A 67 3.48 12.65 2.68
CA LYS A 67 4.89 12.91 2.38
C LYS A 67 5.80 11.92 3.11
N LYS A 68 5.53 11.63 4.39
CA LYS A 68 6.27 10.64 5.20
C LYS A 68 6.12 9.22 4.69
N ALA A 69 4.91 8.82 4.30
CA ALA A 69 4.67 7.51 3.70
C ALA A 69 5.45 7.36 2.37
N TYR A 70 5.60 8.44 1.62
CA TYR A 70 6.40 8.46 0.39
C TYR A 70 7.92 8.39 0.69
N SER A 71 8.42 9.13 1.68
CA SER A 71 9.85 9.17 2.02
C SER A 71 10.36 7.96 2.79
N LEU A 72 9.49 7.25 3.53
CA LEU A 72 9.80 5.96 4.18
C LEU A 72 9.76 4.76 3.21
N GLY A 73 9.42 4.98 1.94
CA GLY A 73 9.37 3.97 0.86
C GLY A 73 10.72 3.47 0.35
N GLY A 74 11.81 3.70 1.08
CA GLY A 74 13.11 3.06 0.84
C GLY A 74 13.14 1.60 1.29
N GLY A 75 12.22 0.75 0.81
CA GLY A 75 12.41 -0.71 0.91
C GLY A 75 11.18 -1.62 0.98
N LYS A 76 9.97 -1.15 1.28
CA LYS A 76 8.77 -2.01 1.22
C LYS A 76 7.57 -1.25 0.65
N PRO A 77 6.99 -1.69 -0.48
CA PRO A 77 5.74 -1.11 -0.96
C PRO A 77 4.68 -1.33 0.10
N GLN A 78 3.97 -0.27 0.47
CA GLN A 78 2.74 -0.39 1.25
C GLN A 78 1.77 -1.16 0.36
N THR A 79 1.69 -2.48 0.56
CA THR A 79 0.77 -3.35 -0.16
C THR A 79 -0.63 -2.85 0.14
N PHE A 80 -1.30 -2.29 -0.88
CA PHE A 80 -2.75 -2.14 -0.82
C PHE A 80 -3.30 -3.54 -0.49
N PRO A 81 -4.16 -3.69 0.54
CA PRO A 81 -4.66 -5.00 0.92
C PRO A 81 -5.45 -5.57 -0.26
N SER A 82 -4.81 -6.48 -1.01
CA SER A 82 -5.48 -7.29 -2.01
C SER A 82 -6.42 -8.23 -1.27
N PRO A 83 -7.70 -8.32 -1.67
CA PRO A 83 -8.65 -9.29 -1.11
C PRO A 83 -8.13 -10.74 -1.15
N ALA A 84 -7.23 -11.06 -2.08
CA ALA A 84 -6.64 -12.40 -2.22
C ALA A 84 -5.69 -12.78 -1.07
N SER A 85 -5.08 -11.80 -0.38
CA SER A 85 -4.11 -12.07 0.69
C SER A 85 -4.76 -12.43 2.04
N GLN A 86 -6.07 -12.22 2.20
CA GLN A 86 -6.80 -12.62 3.41
C GLN A 86 -7.20 -14.10 3.42
N LEU A 87 -7.27 -14.75 2.25
CA LEU A 87 -7.76 -16.13 2.16
C LEU A 87 -6.76 -17.16 2.72
N HIS A 88 -5.45 -16.84 2.76
CA HIS A 88 -4.42 -17.77 3.20
C HIS A 88 -4.06 -17.68 4.69
N ARG A 89 -4.56 -16.69 5.44
CA ARG A 89 -4.21 -16.54 6.87
C ARG A 89 -5.01 -17.46 7.81
N LYS A 90 -6.01 -18.19 7.31
CA LYS A 90 -6.90 -19.02 8.15
C LYS A 90 -6.51 -20.51 8.24
N LYS A 91 -5.36 -20.94 7.71
CA LYS A 91 -5.00 -22.38 7.65
C LYS A 91 -3.86 -22.84 8.57
N ASN A 92 -3.24 -21.96 9.36
CA ASN A 92 -2.19 -22.35 10.32
C ASN A 92 -2.56 -22.01 11.77
N GLN A 93 -3.76 -22.41 12.22
CA GLN A 93 -4.10 -22.45 13.63
C GLN A 93 -4.92 -23.70 13.96
N GLU A 94 -4.44 -24.85 13.50
CA GLU A 94 -4.76 -26.16 14.07
C GLU A 94 -3.43 -26.92 14.12
N VAL A 95 -2.87 -27.07 15.33
CA VAL A 95 -2.36 -28.34 15.91
C VAL A 95 -1.77 -27.99 17.29
N GLY A 96 -2.29 -28.68 18.32
CA GLY A 96 -1.69 -28.80 19.65
C GLY A 96 -2.66 -28.36 20.76
N SER A 97 -3.10 -29.18 21.69
CA SER A 97 -3.03 -30.63 21.91
C SER A 97 -4.12 -30.90 22.94
N THR A 98 -4.83 -32.01 22.77
CA THR A 98 -5.86 -32.52 23.65
C THR A 98 -5.30 -32.78 25.04
N ASP A 99 -6.03 -32.41 26.10
CA ASP A 99 -6.16 -33.27 27.26
C ASP A 99 -7.58 -33.16 27.83
N HIS A 100 -8.24 -34.32 27.87
CA HIS A 100 -9.56 -34.54 28.43
C HIS A 100 -9.45 -34.62 29.97
N GLN A 101 -10.34 -33.95 30.70
CA GLN A 101 -10.92 -34.61 31.87
C GLN A 101 -12.36 -34.18 32.14
N SER A 102 -13.21 -35.18 32.05
CA SER A 102 -14.66 -35.23 32.26
C SER A 102 -15.11 -34.69 33.61
N ARG A 103 -16.28 -34.03 33.64
CA ARG A 103 -17.37 -34.40 34.58
C ARG A 103 -18.70 -33.70 34.31
N GLU A 104 -19.72 -34.55 34.17
CA GLU A 104 -21.12 -34.45 34.65
C GLU A 104 -21.98 -33.24 34.19
N LYS A 105 -22.89 -33.45 33.25
CA LYS A 105 -24.34 -33.77 33.43
C LYS A 105 -25.15 -32.57 33.95
N GLU A 106 -26.00 -31.99 33.10
CA GLU A 106 -27.48 -32.03 33.17
C GLU A 106 -28.11 -31.15 32.08
N ILE A 107 -29.20 -31.63 31.49
CA ILE A 107 -30.03 -30.99 30.46
C ILE A 107 -31.32 -30.45 31.17
N PRO A 108 -32.25 -29.79 30.47
CA PRO A 108 -32.47 -28.34 30.38
C PRO A 108 -33.67 -27.86 31.22
N HIS A 109 -33.85 -26.54 31.40
CA HIS A 109 -35.21 -26.00 31.53
C HIS A 109 -35.35 -24.66 30.80
N HIS A 110 -36.15 -24.75 29.74
CA HIS A 110 -36.90 -23.66 29.11
C HIS A 110 -37.86 -23.10 30.17
N GLU A 111 -38.00 -21.78 30.26
CA GLU A 111 -39.29 -21.06 30.16
C GLU A 111 -39.00 -19.56 29.98
N HIS A 112 -39.41 -19.03 28.83
CA HIS A 112 -39.85 -17.66 28.69
C HIS A 112 -41.32 -17.63 29.11
N THR A 113 -41.68 -16.79 30.07
CA THR A 113 -42.77 -15.80 29.98
C THR A 113 -42.62 -14.83 31.14
#